data_AF-A0A6A5KEU7-F1
#
_entry.id   AF-A0A6A5KEU7-F1
#
_cell.length_a   1.000
_cell.length_b   1.000
_cell.length_c   1.000
_cell.angle_alpha   90.00
_cell.angle_beta   90.00
_cell.angle_gamma   90.00
#
_symmetry.space_group_name_H-M   'P 1'
#
loop_
_entity.id
_entity.type
_entity.pdbx_description
1 polymer ?
#
loop_
_entity_poly.entity_id
_entity_poly.type
_entity_poly.pdbx_seq_one_letter_code
_entity_poly.pdbx_strand_id
1 'polypeptide(L)'
;MTHSLPDSTALPSNADVLAEASRMSNIERFIHLLRHAEALIRQYGPYTTHKGTKVFIRAPTPCIKEPSPRDLALSFAAAQDCSNSAQPSGPANDDLRLFFHLWTTTITILEDILARGSLPQESFGWGIFGLAAGYIHPPSPSNDLTTRNLFSNQKYRLHAALSKLPSLDGAKRSEYVVSEKTKIAELVRTRREIHTCGHIILDEVRKEGWARVRWLHAMAVAERWIGAFGLMPQKVDKKVEKEVKAEKQEQVLEDKRTVPKLPAFSFP
;
A
#
# COMPACT_ATOMS: atom_id res chain seq x y z
N MET A 1 8.89 11.93 -40.17
CA MET A 1 9.31 12.02 -38.76
C MET A 1 8.92 10.72 -38.08
N THR A 2 9.89 9.84 -37.88
CA THR A 2 9.73 8.53 -37.26
C THR A 2 9.66 8.70 -35.76
N HIS A 3 8.46 8.48 -35.18
CA HIS A 3 8.31 8.39 -33.73
C HIS A 3 9.02 7.12 -33.26
N SER A 4 10.18 7.29 -32.64
CA SER A 4 10.83 6.26 -31.84
C SER A 4 9.90 5.87 -30.70
N LEU A 5 9.46 4.60 -30.71
CA LEU A 5 8.83 3.95 -29.57
C LEU A 5 9.73 4.12 -28.34
N PRO A 6 9.20 4.45 -27.15
CA PRO A 6 10.00 4.49 -25.95
C PRO A 6 10.56 3.08 -25.69
N ASP A 7 11.84 3.02 -25.31
CA ASP A 7 12.53 1.78 -24.95
C ASP A 7 11.65 0.94 -24.01
N SER A 8 11.22 -0.21 -24.52
CA SER A 8 10.56 -1.26 -23.75
C SER A 8 11.58 -1.82 -22.77
N THR A 9 11.80 -1.12 -21.66
CA THR A 9 12.59 -1.64 -20.53
C THR A 9 11.88 -2.88 -20.03
N ALA A 10 12.44 -4.05 -20.38
CA ALA A 10 11.93 -5.32 -19.92
C ALA A 10 11.88 -5.33 -18.39
N LEU A 11 10.75 -5.72 -17.81
CA LEU A 11 10.66 -5.89 -16.36
C LEU A 11 11.65 -6.97 -15.89
N PRO A 12 12.24 -6.82 -14.70
CA PRO A 12 13.08 -7.85 -14.12
C PRO A 12 12.28 -9.15 -13.92
N SER A 13 12.97 -10.28 -13.91
CA SER A 13 12.31 -11.56 -13.69
C SER A 13 11.73 -11.64 -12.27
N ASN A 14 10.60 -12.33 -12.10
CA ASN A 14 10.00 -12.48 -10.77
C ASN A 14 10.93 -13.21 -9.79
N ALA A 15 11.79 -14.11 -10.28
CA ALA A 15 12.77 -14.80 -9.44
C ALA A 15 13.80 -13.81 -8.87
N ASP A 16 14.31 -12.89 -9.69
CA ASP A 16 15.27 -11.88 -9.25
C ASP A 16 14.63 -10.91 -8.25
N VAL A 17 13.41 -10.45 -8.54
CA VAL A 17 12.63 -9.56 -7.66
C VAL A 17 12.38 -10.21 -6.30
N LEU A 18 11.99 -11.49 -6.27
CA LEU A 18 11.79 -12.22 -5.02
C LEU A 18 13.11 -12.44 -4.26
N ALA A 19 14.20 -12.72 -4.97
CA ALA A 19 15.53 -12.86 -4.36
C ALA A 19 16.00 -11.55 -3.74
N GLU A 20 15.79 -10.41 -4.40
CA GLU A 20 16.09 -9.08 -3.86
C GLU A 20 15.22 -8.75 -2.65
N ALA A 21 13.90 -8.93 -2.77
CA ALA A 21 12.92 -8.74 -1.70
C ALA A 21 13.24 -9.53 -0.43
N SER A 22 13.83 -10.73 -0.55
CA SER A 22 14.21 -11.56 0.61
C SER A 22 15.26 -10.90 1.52
N ARG A 23 16.04 -9.95 0.99
CA ARG A 23 17.10 -9.23 1.70
C ARG A 23 16.65 -7.91 2.32
N MET A 24 15.41 -7.48 2.03
CA MET A 24 14.85 -6.20 2.49
C MET A 24 14.13 -6.36 3.84
N SER A 25 13.92 -5.23 4.54
CA SER A 25 12.98 -5.20 5.69
C SER A 25 11.54 -5.46 5.23
N ASN A 26 10.62 -5.81 6.15
CA ASN A 26 9.23 -6.11 5.79
C ASN A 26 8.56 -4.96 5.01
N ILE A 27 8.75 -3.71 5.44
CA ILE A 27 8.16 -2.53 4.81
C ILE A 27 8.74 -2.29 3.41
N GLU A 28 10.06 -2.30 3.27
CA GLU A 28 10.72 -2.16 1.97
C GLU A 28 10.30 -3.27 1.01
N ARG A 29 10.27 -4.52 1.52
CA ARG A 29 9.82 -5.70 0.78
C ARG A 29 8.41 -5.52 0.24
N PHE A 30 7.47 -5.08 1.08
CA PHE A 30 6.09 -4.84 0.66
C PHE A 30 6.00 -3.80 -0.45
N ILE A 31 6.67 -2.66 -0.29
CA ILE A 31 6.63 -1.57 -1.28
C ILE A 31 7.29 -2.01 -2.59
N HIS A 32 8.40 -2.74 -2.51
CA HIS A 32 9.09 -3.29 -3.67
C HIS A 32 8.20 -4.28 -4.43
N LEU A 33 7.62 -5.26 -3.73
CA LEU A 33 6.73 -6.26 -4.33
C LEU A 33 5.43 -5.64 -4.87
N LEU A 34 4.85 -4.66 -4.17
CA LEU A 34 3.63 -3.97 -4.61
C LEU A 34 3.88 -3.21 -5.92
N ARG A 35 4.97 -2.44 -6.00
CA ARG A 35 5.35 -1.71 -7.22
C ARG A 35 5.61 -2.65 -8.38
N HIS A 36 6.28 -3.78 -8.15
CA HIS A 36 6.50 -4.78 -9.20
C HIS A 36 5.19 -5.44 -9.63
N ALA A 37 4.31 -5.76 -8.69
CA ALA A 37 2.99 -6.32 -9.02
C ALA A 37 2.14 -5.36 -9.86
N GLU A 38 2.12 -4.07 -9.51
CA GLU A 38 1.47 -3.03 -10.33
C GLU A 38 2.12 -2.89 -11.71
N ALA A 39 3.44 -3.01 -11.80
CA ALA A 39 4.16 -2.99 -13.07
C ALA A 39 3.81 -4.20 -13.95
N LEU A 40 3.67 -5.39 -13.37
CA LEU A 40 3.19 -6.58 -14.07
C LEU A 40 1.77 -6.38 -14.61
N ILE A 41 0.85 -5.85 -13.80
CA ILE A 41 -0.53 -5.55 -14.23
C ILE A 41 -0.55 -4.47 -15.31
N ARG A 42 0.32 -3.45 -15.20
CA ARG A 42 0.50 -2.43 -16.24
C ARG A 42 1.00 -3.03 -17.55
N GLN A 43 2.00 -3.92 -17.48
CA GLN A 43 2.60 -4.52 -18.67
C GLN A 43 1.65 -5.52 -19.36
N TYR A 44 1.03 -6.41 -18.59
CA TYR A 44 0.28 -7.54 -19.12
C TYR A 44 -1.23 -7.32 -19.14
N GLY A 45 -1.73 -6.22 -18.57
CA GLY A 45 -3.16 -5.99 -18.39
C GLY A 45 -3.74 -6.72 -17.16
N PRO A 46 -5.07 -6.61 -16.95
CA PRO A 46 -5.71 -7.21 -15.80
C PRO A 46 -5.66 -8.74 -15.86
N TYR A 47 -5.22 -9.36 -14.79
CA TYR A 47 -5.22 -10.81 -14.65
C TYR A 47 -6.63 -11.33 -14.42
N THR A 48 -6.87 -12.55 -14.88
CA THR A 48 -8.18 -13.20 -14.76
C THR A 48 -8.02 -14.71 -14.62
N THR A 49 -9.13 -15.42 -14.57
CA THR A 49 -9.18 -16.88 -14.54
C THR A 49 -9.68 -17.42 -15.86
N HIS A 50 -9.17 -18.57 -16.31
CA HIS A 50 -9.78 -19.27 -17.44
C HIS A 50 -11.23 -19.63 -17.11
N LYS A 51 -12.15 -19.40 -18.07
CA LYS A 51 -13.59 -19.51 -17.88
C LYS A 51 -13.98 -20.85 -17.24
N GLY A 52 -14.70 -20.79 -16.12
CA GLY A 52 -15.18 -21.97 -15.39
C GLY A 52 -14.11 -22.73 -14.61
N THR A 53 -12.92 -22.16 -14.44
CA THR A 53 -11.79 -22.79 -13.73
C THR A 53 -11.17 -21.83 -12.73
N LYS A 54 -10.23 -22.33 -11.91
CA LYS A 54 -9.35 -21.52 -11.05
C LYS A 54 -7.92 -21.45 -11.58
N VAL A 55 -7.76 -21.51 -12.90
CA VAL A 55 -6.46 -21.35 -13.55
C VAL A 55 -6.23 -19.87 -13.80
N PHE A 56 -5.18 -19.33 -13.18
CA PHE A 56 -4.78 -17.94 -13.26
C PHE A 56 -4.07 -17.65 -14.59
N ILE A 57 -4.48 -16.59 -15.27
CA ILE A 57 -3.96 -16.23 -16.59
C ILE A 57 -3.72 -14.72 -16.71
N ARG A 58 -2.69 -14.36 -17.49
CA ARG A 58 -2.45 -12.99 -17.97
C ARG A 58 -3.55 -12.60 -18.96
N ALA A 59 -3.75 -11.30 -19.16
CA ALA A 59 -4.61 -10.86 -20.26
C ALA A 59 -4.01 -11.33 -21.61
N PRO A 60 -4.85 -11.69 -22.59
CA PRO A 60 -4.38 -12.19 -23.89
C PRO A 60 -3.62 -11.12 -24.69
N THR A 61 -3.89 -9.84 -24.43
CA THR A 61 -3.23 -8.73 -25.10
C THR A 61 -2.68 -7.75 -24.06
N PRO A 62 -1.37 -7.47 -24.07
CA PRO A 62 -0.75 -6.45 -23.23
C PRO A 62 -1.48 -5.10 -23.35
N CYS A 63 -1.78 -4.46 -22.22
CA CYS A 63 -2.40 -3.14 -22.21
C CYS A 63 -1.31 -2.07 -22.14
N ILE A 64 -1.31 -1.10 -23.06
CA ILE A 64 -0.34 0.02 -23.03
C ILE A 64 -0.81 1.15 -22.08
N LYS A 65 -2.04 1.05 -21.56
CA LYS A 65 -2.62 2.08 -20.68
C LYS A 65 -2.29 1.80 -19.22
N GLU A 66 -2.20 2.87 -18.44
CA GLU A 66 -2.06 2.76 -16.99
C GLU A 66 -3.26 2.00 -16.40
N PRO A 67 -3.05 1.02 -15.52
CA PRO A 67 -4.12 0.20 -14.98
C PRO A 67 -5.04 1.07 -14.10
N SER A 68 -6.34 0.94 -14.30
CA SER A 68 -7.30 1.58 -13.41
C SER A 68 -7.32 0.90 -12.04
N PRO A 69 -7.82 1.55 -10.98
CA PRO A 69 -8.00 0.90 -9.68
C PRO A 69 -8.86 -0.37 -9.76
N ARG A 70 -9.78 -0.43 -10.72
CA ARG A 70 -10.60 -1.61 -11.00
C ARG A 70 -9.77 -2.76 -11.56
N ASP A 71 -8.79 -2.49 -12.42
CA ASP A 71 -7.93 -3.51 -13.02
C ASP A 71 -7.01 -4.14 -11.97
N LEU A 72 -6.48 -3.32 -11.05
CA LEU A 72 -5.75 -3.80 -9.89
C LEU A 72 -6.64 -4.69 -9.01
N ALA A 73 -7.86 -4.23 -8.71
CA ALA A 73 -8.81 -4.97 -7.88
C ALA A 73 -9.17 -6.34 -8.48
N LEU A 74 -9.44 -6.39 -9.79
CA LEU A 74 -9.75 -7.63 -10.51
C LEU A 74 -8.55 -8.58 -10.52
N SER A 75 -7.34 -8.06 -10.76
CA SER A 75 -6.12 -8.87 -10.81
C SER A 75 -5.81 -9.52 -9.46
N PHE A 76 -5.85 -8.74 -8.37
CA PHE A 76 -5.62 -9.26 -7.02
C PHE A 76 -6.76 -10.17 -6.55
N ALA A 77 -8.00 -9.92 -6.94
CA ALA A 77 -9.11 -10.82 -6.65
C ALA A 77 -8.93 -12.18 -7.35
N ALA A 78 -8.59 -12.18 -8.64
CA ALA A 78 -8.29 -13.40 -9.39
C ALA A 78 -7.11 -14.17 -8.77
N ALA A 79 -6.06 -13.46 -8.34
CA ALA A 79 -4.93 -14.06 -7.67
C ALA A 79 -5.31 -14.72 -6.34
N GLN A 80 -6.09 -14.02 -5.51
CA GLN A 80 -6.63 -14.56 -4.26
C GLN A 80 -7.45 -15.83 -4.49
N ASP A 81 -8.38 -15.78 -5.46
CA ASP A 81 -9.28 -16.90 -5.77
C ASP A 81 -8.51 -18.14 -6.30
N CYS A 82 -7.37 -17.92 -6.96
CA CYS A 82 -6.50 -18.97 -7.51
C CYS A 82 -5.39 -19.45 -6.57
N SER A 83 -5.07 -18.71 -5.51
CA SER A 83 -3.90 -18.94 -4.64
C SER A 83 -3.78 -20.35 -4.06
N ASN A 84 -4.93 -21.01 -3.80
CA ASN A 84 -5.00 -22.36 -3.26
C ASN A 84 -5.28 -23.46 -4.31
N SER A 85 -5.25 -23.12 -5.60
CA SER A 85 -5.56 -24.04 -6.69
C SER A 85 -4.30 -24.45 -7.45
N ALA A 86 -4.24 -25.70 -7.92
CA ALA A 86 -3.16 -26.16 -8.77
C ALA A 86 -3.07 -25.31 -10.06
N GLN A 87 -1.87 -24.82 -10.37
CA GLN A 87 -1.60 -23.99 -11.55
C GLN A 87 -0.66 -24.72 -12.51
N PRO A 88 -0.84 -24.58 -13.83
CA PRO A 88 0.13 -25.05 -14.80
C PRO A 88 1.45 -24.29 -14.66
N SER A 89 2.57 -24.92 -15.05
CA SER A 89 3.85 -24.22 -15.12
C SER A 89 3.81 -23.13 -16.19
N GLY A 90 4.41 -21.98 -15.91
CA GLY A 90 4.56 -20.89 -16.87
C GLY A 90 4.47 -19.50 -16.23
N PRO A 91 4.57 -18.44 -17.05
CA PRO A 91 4.74 -17.08 -16.56
C PRO A 91 3.60 -16.57 -15.67
N ALA A 92 2.36 -16.99 -15.92
CA ALA A 92 1.23 -16.61 -15.08
C ALA A 92 1.32 -17.22 -13.67
N ASN A 93 1.83 -18.45 -13.54
CA ASN A 93 2.06 -19.08 -12.24
C ASN A 93 3.20 -18.39 -11.48
N ASP A 94 4.26 -17.98 -12.18
CA ASP A 94 5.34 -17.19 -11.58
C ASP A 94 4.84 -15.84 -11.05
N ASP A 95 3.94 -15.17 -11.77
CA ASP A 95 3.29 -13.94 -11.28
C ASP A 95 2.39 -14.21 -10.07
N LEU A 96 1.62 -15.30 -10.09
CA LEU A 96 0.76 -15.67 -8.97
C LEU A 96 1.59 -15.91 -7.69
N ARG A 97 2.75 -16.58 -7.82
CA ARG A 97 3.68 -16.77 -6.70
C ARG A 97 4.18 -15.44 -6.15
N LEU A 98 4.49 -14.48 -7.02
CA LEU A 98 4.89 -13.14 -6.60
C LEU A 98 3.74 -12.42 -5.87
N PHE A 99 2.51 -12.50 -6.39
CA PHE A 99 1.33 -11.91 -5.73
C PHE A 99 1.06 -12.56 -4.37
N PHE A 100 1.29 -13.87 -4.24
CA PHE A 100 1.20 -14.57 -2.96
C PHE A 100 2.29 -14.12 -1.97
N HIS A 101 3.53 -13.92 -2.43
CA HIS A 101 4.59 -13.34 -1.60
C HIS A 101 4.28 -11.91 -1.15
N LEU A 102 3.68 -11.10 -2.04
CA LEU A 102 3.17 -9.78 -1.67
C LEU A 102 2.11 -9.89 -0.57
N TRP A 103 1.11 -10.76 -0.75
CA TRP A 103 0.04 -10.98 0.24
C TRP A 103 0.58 -11.40 1.61
N THR A 104 1.46 -12.40 1.66
CA THR A 104 2.07 -12.86 2.92
C THR A 104 2.88 -11.75 3.61
N THR A 105 3.58 -10.92 2.83
CA THR A 105 4.28 -9.74 3.35
C THR A 105 3.30 -8.69 3.85
N THR A 106 2.18 -8.45 3.15
CA THR A 106 1.11 -7.54 3.59
C THR A 106 0.56 -7.96 4.96
N ILE A 107 0.25 -9.23 5.15
CA ILE A 107 -0.24 -9.74 6.44
C ILE A 107 0.79 -9.54 7.54
N THR A 108 2.06 -9.84 7.26
CA THR A 108 3.15 -9.62 8.21
C THR A 108 3.21 -8.16 8.67
N ILE A 109 3.11 -7.20 7.74
CA ILE A 109 3.10 -5.77 8.08
C ILE A 109 1.88 -5.38 8.90
N LEU A 110 0.68 -5.84 8.52
CA LEU A 110 -0.53 -5.50 9.25
C LEU A 110 -0.44 -5.98 10.70
N GLU A 111 0.04 -7.20 10.91
CA GLU A 111 0.26 -7.77 12.24
C GLU A 111 1.37 -7.02 13.00
N ASP A 112 2.51 -6.72 12.37
CA ASP A 112 3.60 -5.95 12.98
C ASP A 112 3.12 -4.57 13.44
N ILE A 113 2.30 -3.90 12.63
CA ILE A 113 1.74 -2.58 12.93
C ILE A 113 0.74 -2.66 14.09
N LEU A 114 -0.17 -3.64 14.06
CA LEU A 114 -1.18 -3.82 15.11
C LEU A 114 -0.54 -4.22 16.44
N ALA A 115 0.52 -5.03 16.42
CA ALA A 115 1.26 -5.44 17.61
C ALA A 115 1.97 -4.28 18.31
N ARG A 116 2.41 -3.25 17.57
CA ARG A 116 3.03 -2.04 18.14
C ARG A 116 2.05 -1.14 18.90
N GLY A 117 0.74 -1.26 18.63
CA GLY A 117 -0.32 -0.55 19.36
C GLY A 117 -0.35 0.98 19.22
N SER A 118 0.45 1.55 18.31
CA SER A 118 0.75 2.99 18.27
C SER A 118 0.08 3.76 17.11
N LEU A 119 -0.95 3.18 16.47
CA LEU A 119 -1.66 3.89 15.40
C LEU A 119 -2.51 5.03 15.97
N PRO A 120 -2.47 6.24 15.37
CA PRO A 120 -3.47 7.26 15.64
C PRO A 120 -4.87 6.68 15.44
N GLN A 121 -5.77 7.00 16.36
CA GLN A 121 -7.09 6.36 16.41
C GLN A 121 -7.91 6.53 15.13
N GLU A 122 -7.76 7.67 14.46
CA GLU A 122 -8.35 7.92 13.15
C GLU A 122 -7.77 7.00 12.07
N SER A 123 -6.44 6.89 11.99
CA SER A 123 -5.77 6.00 11.05
C SER A 123 -6.14 4.54 11.29
N PHE A 124 -6.20 4.11 12.55
CA PHE A 124 -6.69 2.79 12.94
C PHE A 124 -8.12 2.59 12.44
N GLY A 125 -9.05 3.46 12.82
CA GLY A 125 -10.46 3.29 12.49
C GLY A 125 -10.75 3.30 10.98
N TRP A 126 -10.17 4.21 10.21
CA TRP A 126 -10.31 4.20 8.76
C TRP A 126 -9.67 2.96 8.11
N GLY A 127 -8.55 2.47 8.66
CA GLY A 127 -7.94 1.22 8.21
C GLY A 127 -8.85 0.02 8.44
N ILE A 128 -9.42 -0.12 9.65
CA ILE A 128 -10.39 -1.18 9.94
C ILE A 128 -11.63 -1.07 9.05
N PHE A 129 -12.14 0.14 8.80
CA PHE A 129 -13.24 0.33 7.88
C PHE A 129 -12.89 -0.10 6.45
N GLY A 130 -11.66 0.18 5.98
CA GLY A 130 -11.13 -0.29 4.70
C GLY A 130 -11.04 -1.81 4.60
N LEU A 131 -10.54 -2.48 5.65
CA LEU A 131 -10.53 -3.95 5.73
C LEU A 131 -11.95 -4.53 5.68
N ALA A 132 -12.89 -3.92 6.42
CA ALA A 132 -14.30 -4.32 6.43
C ALA A 132 -15.03 -4.04 5.11
N ALA A 133 -14.53 -3.12 4.27
CA ALA A 133 -15.03 -2.91 2.92
C ALA A 133 -14.68 -4.09 1.99
N GLY A 134 -13.51 -4.71 2.20
CA GLY A 134 -13.06 -5.88 1.46
C GLY A 134 -13.44 -7.23 2.08
N TYR A 135 -14.28 -7.27 3.12
CA TYR A 135 -14.60 -8.52 3.83
C TYR A 135 -15.53 -9.44 3.02
N ILE A 136 -15.17 -10.72 2.91
CA ILE A 136 -15.90 -11.77 2.22
C ILE A 136 -16.68 -12.59 3.25
N HIS A 137 -18.00 -12.37 3.31
CA HIS A 137 -18.87 -13.11 4.22
C HIS A 137 -18.87 -14.62 3.91
N PRO A 138 -19.00 -15.47 4.94
CA PRO A 138 -19.13 -16.91 4.73
C PRO A 138 -20.38 -17.24 3.91
N PRO A 139 -20.33 -18.29 3.08
CA PRO A 139 -21.51 -18.85 2.47
C PRO A 139 -22.15 -19.86 3.43
N SER A 140 -22.80 -19.44 4.52
CA SER A 140 -23.54 -20.37 5.40
C SER A 140 -25.02 -19.98 5.58
N PRO A 141 -26.00 -20.91 5.51
CA PRO A 141 -27.41 -20.54 5.38
C PRO A 141 -28.19 -20.31 6.69
N SER A 142 -27.78 -20.86 7.84
CA SER A 142 -28.70 -20.99 9.00
C SER A 142 -28.34 -20.21 10.26
N ASN A 143 -27.05 -19.95 10.53
CA ASN A 143 -26.60 -19.19 11.72
C ASN A 143 -25.89 -17.86 11.36
N ASP A 144 -25.77 -17.55 10.08
CA ASP A 144 -24.87 -16.49 9.57
C ASP A 144 -25.57 -15.13 9.37
N LEU A 145 -26.90 -15.10 9.29
CA LEU A 145 -27.62 -13.82 9.09
C LEU A 145 -27.40 -12.88 10.28
N THR A 146 -27.46 -13.41 11.50
CA THR A 146 -27.21 -12.65 12.74
C THR A 146 -25.77 -12.14 12.80
N THR A 147 -24.79 -12.98 12.48
CA THR A 147 -23.36 -12.62 12.48
C THR A 147 -23.05 -11.59 11.40
N ARG A 148 -23.59 -11.76 10.19
CA ARG A 148 -23.47 -10.80 9.09
C ARG A 148 -24.13 -9.46 9.43
N ASN A 149 -25.30 -9.49 10.05
CA ASN A 149 -25.98 -8.28 10.52
C ASN A 149 -25.19 -7.59 11.63
N LEU A 150 -24.61 -8.34 12.56
CA LEU A 150 -23.75 -7.80 13.61
C LEU A 150 -22.51 -7.14 13.01
N PHE A 151 -21.78 -7.81 12.11
CA PHE A 151 -20.62 -7.24 11.42
C PHE A 151 -20.99 -5.97 10.65
N SER A 152 -22.09 -6.00 9.90
CA SER A 152 -22.57 -4.85 9.13
C SER A 152 -22.96 -3.67 10.03
N ASN A 153 -23.59 -3.96 11.17
CA ASN A 153 -23.94 -2.96 12.18
C ASN A 153 -22.68 -2.32 12.80
N GLN A 154 -21.68 -3.12 13.18
CA GLN A 154 -20.42 -2.59 13.71
C GLN A 154 -19.69 -1.74 12.67
N LYS A 155 -19.68 -2.17 11.40
CA LYS A 155 -19.11 -1.39 10.29
C LYS A 155 -19.83 -0.06 10.12
N TYR A 156 -21.17 -0.04 10.19
CA TYR A 156 -21.96 1.19 10.12
C TYR A 156 -21.67 2.12 11.30
N ARG A 157 -21.64 1.58 12.53
CA ARG A 157 -21.32 2.35 13.74
C ARG A 157 -19.91 2.94 13.69
N LEU A 158 -18.93 2.16 13.23
CA LEU A 158 -17.55 2.61 13.03
C LEU A 158 -17.51 3.78 12.04
N HIS A 159 -18.15 3.65 10.88
CA HIS A 159 -18.22 4.73 9.89
C HIS A 159 -18.88 5.98 10.47
N ALA A 160 -20.03 5.83 11.13
CA ALA A 160 -20.75 6.94 11.75
C ALA A 160 -19.93 7.64 12.84
N ALA A 161 -19.08 6.91 13.56
CA ALA A 161 -18.15 7.49 14.53
C ALA A 161 -17.00 8.22 13.83
N LEU A 162 -16.39 7.62 12.79
CA LEU A 162 -15.32 8.23 12.01
C LEU A 162 -15.76 9.55 11.36
N SER A 163 -16.98 9.59 10.82
CA SER A 163 -17.54 10.82 10.21
C SER A 163 -17.77 11.97 11.21
N LYS A 164 -17.72 11.71 12.53
CA LYS A 164 -17.84 12.73 13.57
C LYS A 164 -16.50 13.29 14.02
N LEU A 165 -15.38 12.68 13.61
CA LEU A 165 -14.07 13.26 13.88
C LEU A 165 -13.92 14.56 13.06
N PRO A 166 -13.30 15.61 13.63
CA PRO A 166 -12.93 16.78 12.86
C PRO A 166 -11.91 16.37 11.79
N SER A 167 -12.36 16.32 10.53
CA SER A 167 -11.57 15.85 9.41
C SER A 167 -10.29 16.67 9.22
N LEU A 168 -9.17 16.00 8.96
CA LEU A 168 -7.91 16.63 8.52
C LEU A 168 -8.02 17.32 7.14
N ASP A 169 -8.98 16.95 6.29
CA ASP A 169 -9.20 17.54 4.95
C ASP A 169 -10.23 18.69 4.92
N GLY A 170 -10.67 19.15 6.09
CA GLY A 170 -11.66 20.23 6.18
C GLY A 170 -11.02 21.60 6.07
N ALA A 171 -10.93 22.14 4.85
CA ALA A 171 -10.73 23.56 4.62
C ALA A 171 -11.64 24.39 5.54
N LYS A 172 -11.03 25.26 6.37
CA LYS A 172 -11.65 26.37 7.11
C LYS A 172 -12.96 26.03 7.84
N ARG A 173 -12.87 25.51 9.07
CA ARG A 173 -13.85 25.88 10.10
C ARG A 173 -13.26 27.00 10.93
N SER A 174 -13.92 28.16 10.91
CA SER A 174 -13.49 29.40 11.55
C SER A 174 -13.11 29.19 13.02
N GLU A 175 -11.99 29.79 13.41
CA GLU A 175 -11.30 29.70 14.70
C GLU A 175 -12.07 30.20 15.93
N TYR A 176 -13.30 30.68 15.78
CA TYR A 176 -14.03 31.27 16.91
C TYR A 176 -15.44 30.67 17.03
N VAL A 177 -15.81 30.40 18.28
CA VAL A 177 -17.04 29.76 18.79
C VAL A 177 -16.87 28.27 19.14
N VAL A 178 -16.14 28.04 20.23
CA VAL A 178 -16.03 26.76 20.92
C VAL A 178 -16.78 26.85 22.24
N SER A 179 -17.96 26.23 22.33
CA SER A 179 -18.48 25.75 23.61
C SER A 179 -17.67 24.49 23.97
N GLU A 180 -16.62 24.68 24.77
CA GLU A 180 -15.55 23.68 24.99
C GLU A 180 -15.98 22.39 25.68
N LYS A 181 -17.00 22.41 26.54
CA LYS A 181 -17.32 21.25 27.38
C LYS A 181 -18.13 20.16 26.67
N THR A 182 -19.01 20.52 25.73
CA THR A 182 -19.84 19.55 25.00
C THR A 182 -19.05 18.83 23.91
N LYS A 183 -18.12 19.53 23.25
CA LYS A 183 -17.30 18.96 22.17
C LYS A 183 -16.30 17.92 22.66
N ILE A 184 -15.69 18.10 23.85
CA ILE A 184 -14.71 17.13 24.38
C ILE A 184 -15.39 15.80 24.74
N ALA A 185 -16.54 15.85 25.44
CA ALA A 185 -17.28 14.64 25.81
C ALA A 185 -17.73 13.85 24.58
N GLU A 186 -18.19 14.53 23.53
CA GLU A 186 -18.56 13.93 22.25
C GLU A 186 -17.37 13.31 21.52
N LEU A 187 -16.21 13.99 21.53
CA LEU A 187 -14.97 13.46 20.93
C LEU A 187 -14.47 12.22 21.68
N VAL A 188 -14.49 12.22 23.01
CA VAL A 188 -14.12 11.06 23.82
C VAL A 188 -15.06 9.88 23.54
N ARG A 189 -16.38 10.13 23.48
CA ARG A 189 -17.36 9.11 23.13
C ARG A 189 -17.12 8.56 21.72
N THR A 190 -16.84 9.43 20.75
CA THR A 190 -16.56 9.05 19.36
C THR A 190 -15.31 8.20 19.25
N ARG A 191 -14.22 8.59 19.93
CA ARG A 191 -12.98 7.81 20.01
C ARG A 191 -13.23 6.44 20.64
N ARG A 192 -13.96 6.37 21.76
CA ARG A 192 -14.33 5.09 22.39
C ARG A 192 -15.13 4.19 21.45
N GLU A 193 -16.05 4.76 20.68
CA GLU A 193 -16.83 4.03 19.68
C GLU A 193 -15.92 3.47 18.57
N ILE A 194 -15.00 4.29 18.04
CA ILE A 194 -14.02 3.85 17.03
C ILE A 194 -13.16 2.71 17.56
N HIS A 195 -12.66 2.83 18.80
CA HIS A 195 -11.90 1.75 19.45
C HIS A 195 -12.73 0.46 19.52
N THR A 196 -13.93 0.56 20.10
CA THR A 196 -14.77 -0.62 20.38
C THR A 196 -15.20 -1.30 19.08
N CYS A 197 -15.81 -0.56 18.15
CA CYS A 197 -16.25 -1.13 16.87
C CYS A 197 -15.06 -1.60 16.02
N GLY A 198 -13.95 -0.86 16.04
CA GLY A 198 -12.74 -1.22 15.32
C GLY A 198 -12.15 -2.54 15.79
N HIS A 199 -12.01 -2.74 17.11
CA HIS A 199 -11.50 -3.99 17.66
C HIS A 199 -12.45 -5.18 17.43
N ILE A 200 -13.77 -4.99 17.56
CA ILE A 200 -14.74 -6.06 17.27
C ILE A 200 -14.62 -6.54 15.82
N ILE A 201 -14.52 -5.60 14.87
CA ILE A 201 -14.34 -5.93 13.46
C ILE A 201 -12.99 -6.59 13.22
N LEU A 202 -11.92 -6.06 13.82
CA LEU A 202 -10.58 -6.61 13.68
C LEU A 202 -10.51 -8.06 14.16
N ASP A 203 -11.08 -8.35 15.33
CA ASP A 203 -11.14 -9.69 15.88
C ASP A 203 -11.88 -10.63 14.92
N GLU A 204 -13.01 -10.21 14.35
CA GLU A 204 -13.75 -10.99 13.36
C GLU A 204 -12.92 -11.27 12.11
N VAL A 205 -12.22 -10.26 11.59
CA VAL A 205 -11.34 -10.39 10.42
C VAL A 205 -10.17 -11.36 10.69
N ARG A 206 -9.62 -11.34 11.92
CA ARG A 206 -8.48 -12.18 12.30
C ARG A 206 -8.84 -13.63 12.62
N LYS A 207 -10.10 -13.93 12.96
CA LYS A 207 -10.56 -15.31 13.28
C LYS A 207 -10.18 -16.34 12.22
N GLU A 208 -10.18 -15.96 10.95
CA GLU A 208 -9.81 -16.83 9.82
C GLU A 208 -8.47 -16.44 9.16
N GLY A 209 -7.56 -15.83 9.93
CA GLY A 209 -6.20 -15.53 9.46
C GLY A 209 -6.17 -14.63 8.22
N TRP A 210 -7.02 -13.59 8.18
CA TRP A 210 -7.12 -12.62 7.08
C TRP A 210 -7.61 -13.17 5.73
N ALA A 211 -7.88 -14.48 5.61
CA ALA A 211 -8.28 -15.12 4.36
C ALA A 211 -9.55 -14.49 3.75
N ARG A 212 -10.40 -13.90 4.59
CA ARG A 212 -11.65 -13.24 4.22
C ARG A 212 -11.50 -11.79 3.78
N VAL A 213 -10.30 -11.21 3.77
CA VAL A 213 -10.10 -9.84 3.29
C VAL A 213 -9.65 -9.88 1.84
N ARG A 214 -10.30 -9.09 0.98
CA ARG A 214 -9.86 -8.92 -0.40
C ARG A 214 -8.46 -8.31 -0.42
N TRP A 215 -7.55 -8.97 -1.14
CA TRP A 215 -6.11 -8.64 -1.15
C TRP A 215 -5.81 -7.14 -1.36
N LEU A 216 -6.41 -6.50 -2.36
CA LEU A 216 -6.21 -5.07 -2.61
C LEU A 216 -6.57 -4.19 -1.41
N HIS A 217 -7.64 -4.50 -0.68
CA HIS A 217 -8.05 -3.70 0.49
C HIS A 217 -7.02 -3.80 1.61
N ALA A 218 -6.50 -5.00 1.87
CA ALA A 218 -5.44 -5.19 2.87
C ALA A 218 -4.16 -4.46 2.47
N MET A 219 -3.76 -4.53 1.19
CA MET A 219 -2.59 -3.84 0.66
C MET A 219 -2.73 -2.32 0.78
N ALA A 220 -3.88 -1.77 0.39
CA ALA A 220 -4.15 -0.32 0.52
C ALA A 220 -4.15 0.15 1.98
N VAL A 221 -4.67 -0.67 2.91
CA VAL A 221 -4.64 -0.37 4.34
C VAL A 221 -3.21 -0.45 4.89
N ALA A 222 -2.44 -1.47 4.51
CA ALA A 222 -1.03 -1.60 4.90
C ALA A 222 -0.22 -0.39 4.42
N GLU A 223 -0.35 -0.02 3.14
CA GLU A 223 0.30 1.17 2.58
C GLU A 223 -0.06 2.44 3.36
N ARG A 224 -1.35 2.65 3.64
CA ARG A 224 -1.81 3.83 4.38
C ARG A 224 -1.32 3.85 5.82
N TRP A 225 -1.27 2.70 6.50
CA TRP A 225 -0.75 2.61 7.87
C TRP A 225 0.76 2.81 7.93
N ILE A 226 1.54 2.27 6.98
CA ILE A 226 2.98 2.56 6.84
C ILE A 226 3.21 4.06 6.69
N GLY A 227 2.40 4.73 5.86
CA GLY A 227 2.42 6.19 5.68
C GLY A 227 2.12 6.93 6.98
N ALA A 228 1.12 6.49 7.75
CA ALA A 228 0.77 7.10 9.03
C ALA A 228 1.88 6.99 10.10
N PHE A 229 2.77 6.00 9.99
CA PHE A 229 3.95 5.87 10.84
C PHE A 229 5.16 6.69 10.36
N GLY A 230 5.09 7.34 9.20
CA GLY A 230 6.26 7.97 8.59
C GLY A 230 7.33 6.96 8.17
N LEU A 231 6.95 5.69 7.99
CA LEU A 231 7.86 4.60 7.60
C LEU A 231 7.92 4.41 6.08
N MET A 232 7.29 5.32 5.32
CA MET A 232 7.43 5.32 3.87
C MET A 232 8.89 5.63 3.52
N PRO A 233 9.57 4.77 2.74
CA PRO A 233 10.91 5.06 2.25
C PRO A 233 10.83 6.36 1.47
N GLN A 234 11.64 7.34 1.88
CA GLN A 234 11.71 8.63 1.21
C GLN A 234 12.01 8.38 -0.27
N LYS A 235 11.16 8.90 -1.16
CA LYS A 235 11.52 9.01 -2.57
C LYS A 235 12.69 9.99 -2.58
N VAL A 236 13.92 9.47 -2.69
CA VAL A 236 15.08 10.33 -2.94
C VAL A 236 14.81 10.98 -4.28
N ASP A 237 14.36 12.24 -4.25
CA ASP A 237 14.15 13.01 -5.46
C ASP A 237 15.48 13.11 -6.16
N LYS A 238 15.62 12.41 -7.30
CA LYS A 238 16.82 12.42 -8.15
C LYS A 238 17.22 13.83 -8.63
N LYS A 239 16.40 14.86 -8.35
CA LYS A 239 16.76 16.27 -8.50
C LYS A 239 17.78 16.72 -7.46
N VAL A 240 17.60 16.35 -6.18
CA VAL A 240 18.51 16.76 -5.10
C VAL A 240 19.87 16.08 -5.26
N GLU A 241 19.92 14.81 -5.68
CA GLU A 241 21.21 14.17 -5.99
C GLU A 241 21.94 14.76 -7.20
N LYS A 242 21.21 15.33 -8.18
CA LYS A 242 21.82 16.03 -9.32
C LYS A 242 22.31 17.42 -8.93
N GLU A 243 21.56 18.16 -8.11
CA GLU A 243 21.95 19.48 -7.60
C GLU A 243 23.14 19.37 -6.64
N VAL A 244 23.14 18.42 -5.71
CA VAL A 244 24.27 18.18 -4.78
C VAL A 244 25.53 17.69 -5.53
N LYS A 245 25.38 16.95 -6.63
CA LYS A 245 26.52 16.57 -7.49
C LYS A 245 27.02 17.74 -8.35
N ALA A 246 26.13 18.64 -8.78
CA ALA A 246 26.51 19.85 -9.51
C ALA A 246 27.25 20.85 -8.61
N GLU A 247 26.73 21.12 -7.40
CA GLU A 247 27.37 22.01 -6.43
C GLU A 247 28.75 21.51 -5.99
N LYS A 248 28.91 20.19 -5.79
CA LYS A 248 30.23 19.60 -5.49
C LYS A 248 31.21 19.69 -6.66
N GLN A 249 30.74 19.67 -7.90
CA GLN A 249 31.61 19.86 -9.07
C GLN A 249 32.02 21.31 -9.26
N GLU A 250 31.13 22.26 -8.91
CA GLU A 250 31.40 23.70 -8.98
C GLU A 250 32.39 24.16 -7.91
N GLN A 251 32.25 23.68 -6.66
CA GLN A 251 33.23 23.93 -5.59
C GLN A 251 34.63 23.40 -5.92
N VAL A 252 34.74 22.21 -6.51
CA VAL A 252 36.03 21.64 -6.94
C VAL A 252 36.66 22.44 -8.10
N LEU A 253 35.86 23.12 -8.90
CA LEU A 253 36.35 24.00 -9.97
C LEU A 253 36.84 25.34 -9.41
N GLU A 254 36.18 25.87 -8.39
CA GLU A 254 36.50 27.15 -7.76
C GLU A 254 37.77 27.07 -6.91
N ASP A 255 37.96 25.98 -6.15
CA ASP A 255 39.19 25.72 -5.38
C ASP A 255 40.44 25.56 -6.26
N LYS A 256 40.28 25.19 -7.54
CA LYS A 256 41.39 25.12 -8.50
C LYS A 256 41.75 26.50 -9.09
N ARG A 257 40.87 27.48 -9.00
CA ARG A 257 41.13 28.86 -9.48
C ARG A 257 41.81 29.73 -8.43
N THR A 258 41.72 29.38 -7.15
CA THR A 258 42.22 30.18 -6.03
C THR A 258 43.62 29.77 -5.54
N VAL A 259 44.41 29.03 -6.34
CA VAL A 259 45.83 28.83 -6.05
C VAL A 259 46.56 30.18 -6.13
N PRO A 260 47.10 30.72 -5.02
CA PRO A 260 47.79 32.00 -5.05
C PRO A 260 49.09 31.84 -5.85
N LYS A 261 49.31 32.74 -6.82
CA LYS A 261 50.62 32.87 -7.47
C LYS A 261 51.64 33.23 -6.38
N LEU A 262 52.54 32.29 -6.07
CA LEU A 262 53.69 32.55 -5.21
C LEU A 262 54.53 33.69 -5.79
N PRO A 263 55.03 34.61 -4.96
CA PRO A 263 55.91 35.67 -5.43
C PRO A 263 57.23 35.07 -5.91
N ALA A 264 57.68 35.53 -7.07
CA ALA A 264 58.95 35.13 -7.65
C ALA A 264 60.09 35.60 -6.73
N PHE A 265 60.79 34.64 -6.12
CA PHE A 265 62.04 34.89 -5.42
C PHE A 265 63.14 35.17 -6.45
N SER A 266 63.62 36.41 -6.49
CA SER A 266 64.89 36.77 -7.12
C SER A 266 66.01 36.56 -6.10
N PHE A 267 66.98 35.72 -6.42
CA PHE A 267 68.25 35.64 -5.71
C PHE A 267 69.32 36.51 -6.41
N PRO A 268 70.29 37.07 -5.67
CA PRO A 268 71.32 37.99 -6.15
C PRO A 268 72.31 37.34 -7.11
#